data_AF-A0A9N8QGX2-F1
#
_entry.id   AF-A0A9N8QGX2-F1
#
_cell.length_a   1.000
_cell.length_b   1.000
_cell.length_c   1.000
_cell.angle_alpha   90.00
_cell.angle_beta   90.00
_cell.angle_gamma   90.00
#
_symmetry.space_group_name_H-M   'P 1'
#
loop_
_entity.id
_entity.type
_entity.pdbx_description
1 polymer ?
#
loop_
_entity_poly.entity_id
_entity_poly.type
_entity_poly.pdbx_seq_one_letter_code
_entity_poly.pdbx_strand_id
1 'polypeptide(L)'
;TSSHAHCAYVIVHQQRGKQCAACSTLLGDIGYYECASKNWICEACVAQVVTQIRFWEKLSAPHWLASYFPSPIVHKGIMFKNVAILFQASKFTTAQRFIEFSREDSAEKAFNKARSLQREVRSDWADIKVQVMVLCQYLKFSQNRQLGAWLLATNDIRLVECSDKFWGEGCGDGPNKLGRVLQEVRKLLKDGAIPKDLVAIRRF
;
A
#
# COMPACT_ATOMS: atom_id res chain seq x y z
N THR A 1 22.90 17.90 2.52
CA THR A 1 23.01 17.16 3.80
C THR A 1 21.72 16.40 4.01
N SER A 2 21.70 15.12 3.64
CA SER A 2 20.48 14.29 3.57
C SER A 2 20.03 13.90 4.97
N SER A 3 19.00 14.57 5.50
CA SER A 3 18.32 14.23 6.75
C SER A 3 17.55 12.89 6.71
N HIS A 4 17.68 12.12 5.61
CA HIS A 4 16.96 10.87 5.40
C HIS A 4 17.71 9.63 5.89
N ALA A 5 18.91 9.79 6.48
CA ALA A 5 19.81 8.69 6.87
C ALA A 5 19.41 7.93 8.15
N HIS A 6 18.51 8.48 8.98
CA HIS A 6 18.17 7.90 10.30
C HIS A 6 16.77 7.29 10.39
N CYS A 7 16.10 7.07 9.26
CA CYS A 7 14.73 6.58 9.27
C CYS A 7 14.67 5.12 8.80
N ALA A 8 14.43 4.21 9.73
CA ALA A 8 14.43 2.77 9.53
C ALA A 8 13.53 2.35 8.36
N TYR A 9 14.18 1.98 7.26
CA TYR A 9 13.58 1.34 6.09
C TYR A 9 13.49 -0.15 6.40
N VAL A 10 12.45 -0.55 7.11
CA VAL A 10 12.21 -1.97 7.36
C VAL A 10 11.22 -2.52 6.35
N ILE A 11 11.66 -3.50 5.56
CA ILE A 11 10.80 -4.24 4.65
C ILE A 11 10.43 -5.57 5.33
N VAL A 12 9.13 -5.80 5.50
CA VAL A 12 8.64 -7.13 5.88
C VAL A 12 8.69 -8.01 4.63
N HIS A 13 9.35 -9.16 4.74
CA HIS A 13 9.44 -10.12 3.64
C HIS A 13 9.54 -11.55 4.19
N GLN A 14 9.18 -12.52 3.36
CA GLN A 14 9.33 -13.92 3.72
C GLN A 14 10.80 -14.35 3.68
N GLN A 15 11.35 -14.88 4.77
CA GLN A 15 12.76 -15.28 4.82
C GLN A 15 12.99 -16.45 5.80
N ARG A 16 13.14 -17.66 5.27
CA ARG A 16 13.49 -18.84 6.06
C ARG A 16 15.00 -18.97 6.27
N GLY A 17 15.40 -19.44 7.45
CA GLY A 17 16.77 -19.92 7.71
C GLY A 17 17.83 -18.83 7.89
N LYS A 18 17.45 -17.56 8.01
CA LYS A 18 18.37 -16.48 8.43
C LYS A 18 18.32 -16.32 9.94
N GLN A 19 19.40 -15.82 10.53
CA GLN A 19 19.43 -15.43 11.94
C GLN A 19 19.25 -13.91 12.06
N CYS A 20 18.58 -13.50 13.13
CA CYS A 20 18.48 -12.11 13.51
C CYS A 20 19.87 -11.55 13.79
N ALA A 21 20.23 -10.43 13.15
CA ALA A 21 21.53 -9.79 13.36
C ALA A 21 21.71 -9.22 14.78
N ALA A 22 20.62 -8.95 15.51
CA ALA A 22 20.67 -8.36 16.85
C ALA A 22 20.72 -9.40 17.98
N CYS A 23 20.06 -10.54 17.84
CA CYS A 23 19.93 -11.54 18.93
C CYS A 23 20.18 -12.99 18.49
N SER A 24 20.62 -13.21 17.25
CA SER A 24 20.91 -14.53 16.66
C SER A 24 19.73 -15.52 16.60
N THR A 25 18.52 -15.10 17.00
CA THR A 25 17.30 -15.90 16.90
C THR A 25 17.04 -16.29 15.44
N LEU A 26 16.68 -17.56 15.20
CA LEU A 26 16.33 -18.04 13.88
C LEU A 26 15.01 -17.39 13.42
N LEU A 27 15.02 -16.78 12.25
CA LEU A 27 13.84 -16.15 11.68
C LEU A 27 12.88 -17.20 11.14
N GLY A 28 11.60 -17.02 11.46
CA GLY A 28 10.50 -17.86 10.98
C GLY A 28 10.14 -17.56 9.53
N ASP A 29 8.86 -17.64 9.18
CA ASP A 29 8.42 -17.27 7.84
C ASP A 29 8.56 -15.76 7.59
N ILE A 30 8.47 -14.92 8.61
CA ILE A 30 8.54 -13.46 8.46
C ILE A 30 9.85 -12.93 9.02
N GLY A 31 10.56 -12.15 8.20
CA GLY A 31 11.74 -11.40 8.59
C GLY A 31 11.57 -9.92 8.27
N TYR A 32 12.33 -9.09 8.99
CA TYR A 32 12.34 -7.65 8.83
C TYR A 32 13.70 -7.23 8.28
N TYR A 33 13.74 -6.79 7.04
CA TYR A 33 14.96 -6.36 6.37
C TYR A 33 15.21 -4.88 6.61
N GLU A 34 16.26 -4.53 7.33
CA GLU A 34 16.68 -3.14 7.55
C GLU A 34 17.57 -2.68 6.39
N CYS A 35 17.08 -1.79 5.52
CA CYS A 35 17.81 -1.42 4.31
C CYS A 35 19.13 -0.67 4.60
N ALA A 36 19.24 0.02 5.74
CA ALA A 36 20.43 0.78 6.11
C ALA A 36 21.61 -0.15 6.43
N SER A 37 21.39 -1.15 7.29
CA SER A 37 22.42 -2.13 7.67
C SER A 37 22.48 -3.34 6.74
N LYS A 38 21.49 -3.48 5.85
CA LYS A 38 21.30 -4.64 4.95
C LYS A 38 21.16 -5.98 5.70
N ASN A 39 20.66 -5.93 6.92
CA ASN A 39 20.53 -7.08 7.80
C ASN A 39 19.06 -7.49 8.01
N TRP A 40 18.89 -8.72 8.45
CA TRP A 40 17.60 -9.24 8.87
C TRP A 40 17.46 -9.20 10.38
N ILE A 41 16.32 -8.71 10.85
CA ILE A 41 16.01 -8.54 12.26
C ILE A 41 14.71 -9.32 12.56
N CYS A 42 14.61 -9.90 13.77
CA CYS A 42 13.38 -10.56 14.20
C CYS A 42 12.34 -9.55 14.67
N GLU A 43 11.09 -10.00 14.77
CA GLU A 43 9.96 -9.19 15.23
C GLU A 43 10.24 -8.50 16.58
N ALA A 44 10.73 -9.25 17.56
CA ALA A 44 11.00 -8.73 18.90
C ALA A 44 12.05 -7.61 18.89
N CYS A 45 13.11 -7.76 18.10
CA CYS A 45 14.17 -6.75 18.00
C CYS A 45 13.70 -5.52 17.20
N VAL A 46 12.95 -5.72 16.11
CA VAL A 46 12.37 -4.61 15.34
C VAL A 46 11.39 -3.80 16.18
N ALA A 47 10.54 -4.45 16.98
CA ALA A 47 9.58 -3.77 17.84
C ALA A 47 10.23 -2.85 18.89
N GLN A 48 11.50 -3.09 19.25
CA GLN A 48 12.22 -2.26 20.21
C GLN A 48 12.85 -1.01 19.57
N VAL A 49 13.22 -1.08 18.28
CA VAL A 49 14.04 -0.05 17.63
C VAL A 49 13.33 0.69 16.50
N VAL A 50 12.23 0.14 15.97
CA VAL A 50 11.51 0.68 14.81
C VAL A 50 10.16 1.22 15.22
N THR A 51 10.07 2.55 15.23
CA THR A 51 8.82 3.27 15.51
C THR A 51 7.99 3.52 14.26
N GLN A 52 8.62 3.46 13.08
CA GLN A 52 7.97 3.70 11.79
C GLN A 52 8.65 2.91 10.66
N ILE A 53 7.85 2.42 9.71
CA ILE A 53 8.28 1.88 8.43
C ILE A 53 8.01 2.95 7.37
N ARG A 54 9.09 3.49 6.81
CA ARG A 54 9.01 4.44 5.69
C ARG A 54 9.13 3.71 4.36
N PHE A 55 8.31 4.08 3.39
CA PHE A 55 8.35 3.51 2.04
C PHE A 55 8.24 4.60 0.99
N TRP A 56 9.01 4.44 -0.09
CA TRP A 56 8.97 5.30 -1.27
C TRP A 56 9.49 4.52 -2.48
N GLU A 57 8.97 4.82 -3.67
CA GLU A 57 9.36 4.14 -4.91
C GLU A 57 10.88 4.15 -5.19
N LYS A 58 11.60 5.18 -4.73
CA LYS A 58 13.03 5.37 -5.00
C LYS A 58 13.95 4.82 -3.90
N LEU A 59 13.40 4.31 -2.79
CA LEU A 59 14.19 3.87 -1.62
C LEU A 59 14.68 2.41 -1.68
N SER A 60 14.56 1.76 -2.84
CA SER A 60 15.01 0.39 -3.21
C SER A 60 14.08 -0.78 -2.86
N ALA A 61 14.06 -1.78 -3.76
CA ALA A 61 13.26 -3.02 -3.88
C ALA A 61 11.73 -2.85 -3.69
N PRO A 62 10.88 -3.50 -4.51
CA PRO A 62 9.53 -3.00 -4.77
C PRO A 62 8.69 -3.01 -3.48
N HIS A 63 8.50 -1.83 -2.88
CA HIS A 63 7.74 -1.66 -1.66
C HIS A 63 6.31 -2.11 -1.94
N TRP A 64 6.01 -3.33 -1.52
CA TRP A 64 4.71 -3.98 -1.65
C TRP A 64 3.57 -3.20 -0.98
N LEU A 65 3.88 -2.15 -0.19
CA LEU A 65 2.94 -1.16 0.33
C LEU A 65 2.43 -0.18 -0.74
N ALA A 66 3.22 0.10 -1.77
CA ALA A 66 2.92 1.08 -2.80
C ALA A 66 1.73 0.65 -3.69
N SER A 67 0.92 1.63 -4.12
CA SER A 67 -0.29 1.39 -4.92
C SER A 67 0.00 0.88 -6.33
N TYR A 68 1.16 1.19 -6.91
CA TYR A 68 1.54 0.73 -8.25
C TYR A 68 2.17 -0.68 -8.24
N PHE A 69 2.47 -1.24 -7.06
CA PHE A 69 3.09 -2.56 -6.94
C PHE A 69 2.26 -3.63 -7.68
N PRO A 70 2.86 -4.47 -8.54
CA PRO A 70 2.15 -5.52 -9.26
C PRO A 70 1.43 -6.47 -8.29
N SER A 71 0.13 -6.30 -8.18
CA SER A 71 -0.73 -7.03 -7.24
C SER A 71 -2.12 -7.11 -7.86
N PRO A 72 -2.39 -8.16 -8.65
CA PRO A 72 -3.65 -8.30 -9.35
C PRO A 72 -4.85 -8.24 -8.38
N ILE A 73 -5.89 -7.51 -8.79
CA ILE A 73 -7.11 -7.30 -8.03
C ILE A 73 -8.30 -7.55 -8.94
N VAL A 74 -9.21 -8.39 -8.51
CA VAL A 74 -10.52 -8.57 -9.14
C VAL A 74 -11.52 -7.65 -8.44
N HIS A 75 -12.13 -6.76 -9.22
CA HIS A 75 -13.22 -5.89 -8.78
C HIS A 75 -14.35 -5.95 -9.81
N LYS A 76 -15.56 -6.31 -9.37
CA LYS A 76 -16.74 -6.48 -10.25
C LYS A 76 -16.49 -7.40 -11.46
N GLY A 77 -15.76 -8.50 -11.24
CA GLY A 77 -15.40 -9.45 -12.30
C GLY A 77 -14.31 -8.97 -13.26
N ILE A 78 -13.77 -7.76 -13.08
CA ILE A 78 -12.71 -7.19 -13.91
C ILE A 78 -11.39 -7.25 -13.13
N MET A 79 -10.35 -7.77 -13.76
CA MET A 79 -9.01 -7.84 -13.17
C MET A 79 -8.20 -6.58 -13.50
N PHE A 80 -7.64 -5.94 -12.48
CA PHE A 80 -6.72 -4.82 -12.58
C PHE A 80 -5.31 -5.27 -12.15
N LYS A 81 -4.27 -4.79 -12.84
CA LYS A 81 -2.87 -5.23 -12.57
C LYS A 81 -2.34 -4.73 -11.21
N ASN A 82 -2.86 -3.63 -10.69
CA ASN A 82 -2.51 -3.06 -9.38
C ASN A 82 -3.58 -2.06 -8.88
N VAL A 83 -3.41 -1.57 -7.65
CA VAL A 83 -4.30 -0.59 -7.01
C VAL A 83 -4.33 0.74 -7.77
N ALA A 84 -3.20 1.22 -8.25
CA ALA A 84 -3.14 2.51 -8.93
C ALA A 84 -4.04 2.55 -10.17
N ILE A 85 -4.10 1.47 -10.95
CA ILE A 85 -5.00 1.38 -12.12
C ILE A 85 -6.46 1.32 -11.68
N LEU A 86 -6.82 0.46 -10.72
CA LEU A 86 -8.20 0.39 -10.19
C LEU A 86 -8.64 1.74 -9.62
N PHE A 87 -7.75 2.46 -8.93
CA PHE A 87 -8.01 3.77 -8.37
C PHE A 87 -8.33 4.82 -9.45
N GLN A 88 -7.61 4.81 -10.58
CA GLN A 88 -7.94 5.68 -11.70
C GLN A 88 -9.26 5.29 -12.38
N ALA A 89 -9.55 4.00 -12.54
CA ALA A 89 -10.82 3.51 -13.06
C ALA A 89 -12.02 3.98 -12.20
N SER A 90 -11.83 3.99 -10.88
CA SER A 90 -12.86 4.36 -9.89
C SER A 90 -13.26 5.84 -9.91
N LYS A 91 -12.58 6.67 -10.71
CA LYS A 91 -13.01 8.05 -11.02
C LYS A 91 -14.24 8.10 -11.91
N PHE A 92 -14.57 7.00 -12.57
CA PHE A 92 -15.69 6.87 -13.49
C PHE A 92 -16.73 5.91 -12.91
N THR A 93 -17.93 5.91 -13.47
CA THR A 93 -19.07 5.10 -12.97
C THR A 93 -19.57 4.06 -13.98
N THR A 94 -18.99 4.01 -15.18
CA THR A 94 -19.43 3.09 -16.24
C THR A 94 -18.55 1.85 -16.31
N ALA A 95 -19.17 0.69 -16.56
CA ALA A 95 -18.45 -0.56 -16.75
C ALA A 95 -17.44 -0.48 -17.91
N GLN A 96 -17.78 0.27 -18.97
CA GLN A 96 -16.89 0.52 -20.10
C GLN A 96 -15.58 1.18 -19.67
N ARG A 97 -15.62 2.20 -18.81
CA ARG A 97 -14.40 2.84 -18.28
C ARG A 97 -13.59 1.87 -17.44
N PHE A 98 -14.21 1.03 -16.62
CA PHE A 98 -13.49 0.00 -15.87
C PHE A 98 -12.75 -0.98 -16.79
N ILE A 99 -13.39 -1.49 -17.84
CA ILE A 99 -12.78 -2.39 -18.84
C ILE A 99 -11.63 -1.70 -19.59
N GLU A 100 -11.81 -0.43 -19.95
CA GLU A 100 -10.77 0.34 -20.63
C GLU A 100 -9.53 0.54 -19.76
N PHE A 101 -9.73 0.88 -18.49
CA PHE A 101 -8.63 1.10 -17.56
C PHE A 101 -7.95 -0.21 -17.16
N SER A 102 -8.69 -1.32 -17.07
CA SER A 102 -8.10 -2.63 -16.74
C SER A 102 -7.09 -3.12 -17.78
N ARG A 103 -7.15 -2.57 -19.00
CA ARG A 103 -6.23 -2.87 -20.11
C ARG A 103 -4.94 -2.04 -20.07
N GLU A 104 -4.83 -1.02 -19.22
CA GLU A 104 -3.63 -0.17 -19.16
C GLU A 104 -2.38 -0.94 -18.70
N ASP A 105 -1.21 -0.55 -19.21
CA ASP A 105 0.05 -1.24 -18.92
C ASP A 105 0.71 -0.80 -17.63
N SER A 106 0.46 0.43 -17.20
CA SER A 106 1.11 1.02 -16.04
C SER A 106 0.19 1.98 -15.30
N ALA A 107 0.53 2.22 -14.03
CA ALA A 107 -0.11 3.24 -13.22
C ALA A 107 -0.04 4.63 -13.87
N GLU A 108 1.08 4.94 -14.52
CA GLU A 108 1.30 6.21 -15.23
C GLU A 108 0.38 6.38 -16.43
N LYS A 109 0.25 5.35 -17.29
CA LYS A 109 -0.67 5.39 -18.43
C LYS A 109 -2.12 5.57 -17.98
N ALA A 110 -2.55 4.81 -16.96
CA ALA A 110 -3.87 4.97 -16.36
C ALA A 110 -4.08 6.39 -15.81
N PHE A 111 -3.10 6.95 -15.11
CA PHE A 111 -3.19 8.30 -14.58
C PHE A 111 -3.32 9.36 -15.69
N ASN A 112 -2.50 9.27 -16.73
CA ASN A 112 -2.55 10.19 -17.88
C ASN A 112 -3.88 10.09 -18.63
N LYS A 113 -4.41 8.89 -18.80
CA LYS A 113 -5.74 8.67 -19.39
C LYS A 113 -6.87 9.27 -18.55
N ALA A 114 -6.85 9.07 -17.23
CA ALA A 114 -7.82 9.70 -16.35
C ALA A 114 -7.74 11.25 -16.41
N ARG A 115 -6.54 11.79 -16.64
CA ARG A 115 -6.31 13.23 -16.83
C ARG A 115 -6.84 13.76 -18.17
N SER A 116 -6.83 12.97 -19.26
CA SER A 116 -7.45 13.42 -20.51
C SER A 116 -8.99 13.37 -20.45
N LEU A 117 -9.55 12.53 -19.58
CA LEU A 117 -10.99 12.32 -19.40
C LEU A 117 -11.59 13.10 -18.21
N GLN A 118 -10.98 14.22 -17.81
CA GLN A 118 -11.39 14.94 -16.58
C GLN A 118 -12.86 15.38 -16.57
N ARG A 119 -13.45 15.66 -17.74
CA ARG A 119 -14.86 16.06 -17.86
C ARG A 119 -15.85 14.93 -17.54
N GLU A 120 -15.39 13.69 -17.52
CA GLU A 120 -16.21 12.50 -17.23
C GLU A 120 -15.98 11.96 -15.81
N VAL A 121 -15.07 12.57 -15.05
CA VAL A 121 -14.83 12.20 -13.67
C VAL A 121 -16.09 12.50 -12.86
N ARG A 122 -16.49 11.54 -12.01
CA ARG A 122 -17.64 11.68 -11.13
C ARG A 122 -17.55 12.93 -10.25
N SER A 123 -18.68 13.59 -10.03
CA SER A 123 -18.76 14.89 -9.35
C SER A 123 -18.37 14.84 -7.87
N ASP A 124 -18.56 13.71 -7.21
CA ASP A 124 -18.25 13.46 -5.79
C ASP A 124 -16.81 12.95 -5.56
N TRP A 125 -15.96 12.91 -6.60
CA TRP A 125 -14.62 12.32 -6.52
C TRP A 125 -13.75 12.95 -5.41
N ALA A 126 -13.85 14.26 -5.21
CA ALA A 126 -13.08 14.97 -4.20
C ALA A 126 -13.37 14.45 -2.77
N ASP A 127 -14.62 14.07 -2.52
CA ASP A 127 -15.13 13.65 -1.22
C ASP A 127 -14.84 12.18 -0.91
N ILE A 128 -14.85 11.33 -1.95
CA ILE A 128 -14.76 9.87 -1.79
C ILE A 128 -13.39 9.26 -2.06
N LYS A 129 -12.45 10.02 -2.66
CA LYS A 129 -11.15 9.47 -3.12
C LYS A 129 -10.35 8.76 -2.04
N VAL A 130 -10.47 9.16 -0.77
CA VAL A 130 -9.73 8.51 0.32
C VAL A 130 -10.35 7.15 0.63
N GLN A 131 -11.67 7.07 0.72
CA GLN A 131 -12.41 5.84 1.00
C GLN A 131 -12.31 4.84 -0.17
N VAL A 132 -12.29 5.34 -1.41
CA VAL A 132 -11.97 4.53 -2.59
C VAL A 132 -10.56 3.94 -2.49
N MET A 133 -9.56 4.71 -2.02
CA MET A 133 -8.21 4.17 -1.81
C MET A 133 -8.20 3.09 -0.72
N VAL A 134 -8.96 3.26 0.37
CA VAL A 134 -9.14 2.21 1.40
C VAL A 134 -9.70 0.94 0.78
N LEU A 135 -10.77 1.05 -0.03
CA LEU A 135 -11.35 -0.10 -0.73
C LEU A 135 -10.34 -0.79 -1.64
N CYS A 136 -9.61 -0.05 -2.49
CA CYS A 136 -8.65 -0.64 -3.41
C CYS A 136 -7.50 -1.35 -2.69
N GLN A 137 -6.96 -0.72 -1.63
CA GLN A 137 -5.90 -1.33 -0.81
C GLN A 137 -6.44 -2.53 -0.04
N TYR A 138 -7.66 -2.48 0.50
CA TYR A 138 -8.30 -3.63 1.12
C TYR A 138 -8.41 -4.81 0.13
N LEU A 139 -8.87 -4.56 -1.10
CA LEU A 139 -8.96 -5.61 -2.14
C LEU A 139 -7.58 -6.18 -2.48
N LYS A 140 -6.54 -5.34 -2.58
CA LYS A 140 -5.15 -5.80 -2.75
C LYS A 140 -4.75 -6.78 -1.66
N PHE A 141 -4.83 -6.37 -0.41
CA PHE A 141 -4.28 -7.15 0.70
C PHE A 141 -5.16 -8.35 1.09
N SER A 142 -6.47 -8.28 0.86
CA SER A 142 -7.38 -9.42 1.09
C SER A 142 -7.28 -10.48 -0.01
N GLN A 143 -7.04 -10.11 -1.27
CA GLN A 143 -6.93 -11.06 -2.37
C GLN A 143 -5.51 -11.62 -2.54
N ASN A 144 -4.48 -10.88 -2.12
CA ASN A 144 -3.09 -11.30 -2.20
C ASN A 144 -2.60 -11.76 -0.82
N ARG A 145 -2.81 -13.05 -0.50
CA ARG A 145 -2.60 -13.64 0.84
C ARG A 145 -1.22 -13.32 1.45
N GLN A 146 -0.16 -13.41 0.64
CA GLN A 146 1.21 -13.12 1.11
C GLN A 146 1.38 -11.64 1.49
N LEU A 147 0.88 -10.73 0.66
CA LEU A 147 0.92 -9.29 0.95
C LEU A 147 0.08 -8.95 2.19
N GLY A 148 -1.09 -9.58 2.34
CA GLY A 148 -1.93 -9.44 3.52
C GLY A 148 -1.21 -9.87 4.80
N ALA A 149 -0.52 -11.02 4.76
CA ALA A 149 0.30 -11.49 5.87
C ALA A 149 1.44 -10.51 6.22
N TRP A 150 2.11 -9.94 5.22
CA TRP A 150 3.14 -8.93 5.45
C TRP A 150 2.58 -7.64 6.04
N LEU A 151 1.41 -7.19 5.60
CA LEU A 151 0.74 -6.02 6.18
C LEU A 151 0.38 -6.26 7.65
N LEU A 152 -0.16 -7.44 7.99
CA LEU A 152 -0.47 -7.79 9.38
C LEU A 152 0.77 -7.84 10.26
N ALA A 153 1.89 -8.38 9.75
CA ALA A 153 3.16 -8.42 10.46
C ALA A 153 3.80 -7.04 10.67
N THR A 154 3.29 -5.97 10.07
CA THR A 154 3.70 -4.62 10.48
C THR A 154 3.18 -4.23 11.87
N ASN A 155 2.35 -5.07 12.52
CA ASN A 155 1.84 -4.91 13.89
C ASN A 155 1.29 -3.51 14.15
N ASP A 156 1.75 -2.79 15.17
CA ASP A 156 1.33 -1.41 15.46
C ASP A 156 2.30 -0.37 14.91
N ILE A 157 3.32 -0.80 14.15
CA ILE A 157 4.33 0.09 13.56
C ILE A 157 3.63 1.08 12.61
N ARG A 158 3.99 2.36 12.72
CA ARG A 158 3.46 3.42 11.86
C ARG A 158 3.98 3.25 10.43
N LEU A 159 3.09 3.27 9.45
CA LEU A 159 3.45 3.21 8.03
C LEU A 159 3.50 4.61 7.46
N VAL A 160 4.58 4.96 6.75
CA VAL A 160 4.83 6.31 6.27
C VAL A 160 5.21 6.29 4.80
N GLU A 161 4.37 6.88 3.96
CA GLU A 161 4.64 7.11 2.53
C GLU A 161 5.42 8.42 2.39
N CYS A 162 6.54 8.44 1.65
CA CYS A 162 7.43 9.61 1.57
C CYS A 162 7.46 10.32 0.20
N SER A 163 6.63 9.93 -0.77
CA SER A 163 6.71 10.45 -2.15
C SER A 163 6.18 11.88 -2.31
N ASP A 164 4.93 12.12 -1.94
CA ASP A 164 4.20 13.33 -2.32
C ASP A 164 3.44 13.95 -1.14
N LYS A 165 3.05 15.22 -1.26
CA LYS A 165 2.40 15.99 -0.17
C LYS A 165 0.92 15.69 0.01
N PHE A 166 0.29 14.95 -0.89
CA PHE A 166 -1.12 14.59 -0.78
C PHE A 166 -1.29 13.21 -0.14
N TRP A 167 -0.63 12.19 -0.68
CA TRP A 167 -0.69 10.82 -0.18
C TRP A 167 0.35 10.53 0.91
N GLY A 168 1.52 11.16 0.85
CA GLY A 168 2.62 10.93 1.78
C GLY A 168 2.94 12.11 2.69
N GLU A 169 4.12 12.05 3.31
CA GLU A 169 4.74 13.12 4.11
C GLU A 169 5.59 14.09 3.27
N GLY A 170 5.94 13.71 2.03
CA GLY A 170 6.93 14.43 1.24
C GLY A 170 8.23 14.67 2.03
N CYS A 171 8.70 15.92 2.09
CA CYS A 171 9.92 16.30 2.80
C CYS A 171 9.78 16.49 4.32
N GLY A 172 8.61 16.21 4.94
CA GLY A 172 8.53 16.21 6.41
C GLY A 172 7.18 16.54 7.07
N ASP A 173 6.18 17.04 6.34
CA ASP A 173 4.94 17.59 6.95
C ASP A 173 3.64 17.22 6.21
N GLY A 174 3.72 16.32 5.23
CA GLY A 174 2.53 15.85 4.53
C GLY A 174 1.62 15.01 5.42
N PRO A 175 0.33 14.87 5.07
CA PRO A 175 -0.68 14.23 5.89
C PRO A 175 -0.51 12.70 6.03
N ASN A 176 0.38 12.08 5.25
CA ASN A 176 0.59 10.62 5.22
C ASN A 176 -0.73 9.84 5.05
N LYS A 177 -1.60 10.28 4.14
CA LYS A 177 -2.91 9.66 3.92
C LYS A 177 -2.77 8.18 3.55
N LEU A 178 -1.82 7.82 2.68
CA LEU A 178 -1.65 6.42 2.27
C LEU A 178 -1.19 5.53 3.43
N GLY A 179 -0.27 6.03 4.27
CA GLY A 179 0.14 5.33 5.49
C GLY A 179 -1.04 5.05 6.42
N ARG A 180 -1.88 6.07 6.66
CA ARG A 180 -3.11 5.94 7.46
C ARG A 180 -4.10 4.95 6.84
N VAL A 181 -4.31 5.02 5.51
CA VAL A 181 -5.16 4.07 4.77
C VAL A 181 -4.66 2.63 4.97
N LEU A 182 -3.35 2.39 4.86
CA LEU A 182 -2.77 1.06 5.06
C LEU A 182 -2.97 0.54 6.49
N GLN A 183 -2.81 1.42 7.49
CA GLN A 183 -3.06 1.08 8.90
C GLN A 183 -4.55 0.78 9.15
N GLU A 184 -5.46 1.50 8.48
CA GLU A 184 -6.89 1.20 8.52
C GLU A 184 -7.18 -0.18 7.88
N VAL A 185 -6.68 -0.43 6.67
CA VAL A 185 -6.79 -1.73 6.00
C VAL A 185 -6.25 -2.86 6.86
N ARG A 186 -5.12 -2.64 7.56
CA ARG A 186 -4.56 -3.61 8.51
C ARG A 186 -5.55 -3.97 9.63
N LYS A 187 -6.26 -3.00 10.19
CA LYS A 187 -7.33 -3.25 11.18
C LYS A 187 -8.47 -4.06 10.56
N LEU A 188 -8.94 -3.69 9.36
CA LEU A 188 -10.02 -4.39 8.67
C LEU A 188 -9.70 -5.85 8.38
N LEU A 189 -8.46 -6.14 7.97
CA LEU A 189 -8.00 -7.52 7.74
C LEU A 189 -7.96 -8.33 9.03
N LYS A 190 -7.54 -7.70 10.15
CA LYS A 190 -7.50 -8.35 11.47
C LYS A 190 -8.89 -8.70 11.98
N ASP A 191 -9.86 -7.81 11.76
CA ASP A 191 -11.24 -7.99 12.22
C ASP A 191 -12.06 -8.92 11.31
N GLY A 192 -11.56 -9.21 10.10
CA GLY A 192 -12.27 -10.03 9.10
C GLY A 192 -13.56 -9.37 8.55
N ALA A 193 -13.75 -8.07 8.82
CA ALA A 193 -14.96 -7.34 8.45
C ALA A 193 -14.69 -6.36 7.29
N ILE A 194 -15.64 -6.28 6.36
CA ILE A 194 -15.71 -5.19 5.39
C ILE A 194 -16.57 -4.09 6.02
N PRO A 195 -16.05 -2.87 6.27
CA PRO A 195 -16.85 -1.76 6.76
C PRO A 195 -18.06 -1.50 5.87
N LYS A 196 -19.21 -1.25 6.48
CA LYS A 196 -20.47 -0.94 5.77
C LYS A 196 -20.29 0.23 4.80
N ASP A 197 -19.45 1.20 5.15
CA ASP A 197 -19.18 2.37 4.31
C ASP A 197 -18.38 2.00 3.05
N LEU A 198 -17.48 1.01 3.14
CA LEU A 198 -16.80 0.46 1.96
C LEU A 198 -17.74 -0.40 1.12
N VAL A 199 -18.75 -1.03 1.71
CA VAL A 199 -19.80 -1.78 0.99
C VAL A 199 -20.63 -0.82 0.13
N ALA A 200 -20.94 0.38 0.62
CA ALA A 200 -21.64 1.41 -0.16
C ALA A 200 -20.82 1.82 -1.38
N ILE A 201 -19.50 1.99 -1.22
CA ILE A 201 -18.60 2.31 -2.34
C ILE A 201 -18.49 1.15 -3.34
N ARG A 202 -18.60 -0.09 -2.86
CA ARG A 202 -18.59 -1.31 -3.68
C ARG A 202 -19.77 -1.43 -4.65
N ARG A 203 -20.86 -0.68 -4.40
CA ARG A 203 -22.06 -0.68 -5.25
C ARG A 203 -21.90 0.21 -6.49
N PHE A 204 -20.96 1.16 -6.51
CA PHE A 204 -20.65 2.00 -7.68
C PHE A 204 -19.87 1.25 -8.73
#